data_AF-A0A183DCH0-F1
#
_entry.id   AF-A0A183DCH0-F1
#
_cell.length_a   1.000
_cell.length_b   1.000
_cell.length_c   1.000
_cell.angle_alpha   90.00
_cell.angle_beta   90.00
_cell.angle_gamma   90.00
#
_symmetry.space_group_name_H-M   'P 1'
#
loop_
_entity.id
_entity.type
_entity.pdbx_description
1 polymer ?
#
loop_
_entity_poly.entity_id
_entity_poly.type
_entity_poly.pdbx_seq_one_letter_code
_entity_poly.pdbx_strand_id
1 'polypeptide(L)'
;MRDLDRSDKARHDPDVDKQAREWAEKLEYEYGITKQHVQKILTKRQLEREYHTYYEKRQLASAYDLFFVDSVVEKSVVHFCGKEFHKAKK
;
A
#
# COMPACT_ATOMS: atom_id res chain seq x y z
N MET A 1 -0.26 4.33 0.03
CA MET A 1 -0.50 5.66 -0.56
C MET A 1 -1.94 5.78 -1.05
N ARG A 2 -2.48 7.01 -1.14
CA ARG A 2 -3.78 7.25 -1.80
C ARG A 2 -3.71 6.91 -3.29
N ASP A 3 -4.79 6.43 -3.88
CA ASP A 3 -4.88 6.28 -5.33
C ASP A 3 -4.83 7.67 -5.99
N LEU A 4 -3.97 7.82 -7.00
CA LEU A 4 -3.82 9.04 -7.81
C LEU A 4 -5.00 9.20 -8.75
N ASP A 5 -5.36 8.13 -9.46
CA ASP A 5 -6.54 8.07 -10.32
C ASP A 5 -7.63 7.23 -9.65
N ARG A 6 -8.76 7.89 -9.35
CA ARG A 6 -9.94 7.30 -8.72
C ARG A 6 -11.06 6.99 -9.70
N SER A 7 -10.87 7.22 -10.99
CA SER A 7 -11.86 6.90 -12.02
C SER A 7 -12.21 5.41 -12.04
N ASP A 8 -13.38 5.09 -12.60
CA ASP A 8 -13.80 3.69 -12.80
C ASP A 8 -12.91 2.95 -13.80
N LYS A 9 -12.36 3.65 -14.79
CA LYS A 9 -11.39 3.07 -15.72
C LYS A 9 -10.14 2.57 -14.98
N ALA A 10 -9.58 3.40 -14.10
CA ALA A 10 -8.43 3.02 -13.29
C ALA A 10 -8.75 1.91 -12.27
N ARG A 11 -10.02 1.74 -11.87
CA ARG A 11 -10.43 0.65 -10.98
C ARG A 11 -10.33 -0.72 -11.66
N HIS A 12 -10.62 -0.76 -12.95
CA HIS A 12 -10.60 -1.97 -13.77
C HIS A 12 -9.31 -2.13 -14.58
N ASP A 13 -8.31 -1.28 -14.34
CA ASP A 13 -7.03 -1.37 -15.02
C ASP A 13 -6.38 -2.73 -14.69
N PRO A 14 -5.92 -3.50 -15.70
CA PRO A 14 -5.18 -4.73 -15.47
C PRO A 14 -3.83 -4.47 -14.81
N ASP A 15 -3.22 -3.30 -15.02
CA ASP A 15 -1.94 -2.90 -14.43
C ASP A 15 -2.17 -2.26 -13.04
N VAL A 16 -2.20 -3.12 -12.02
CA VAL A 16 -2.46 -2.72 -10.63
C VAL A 16 -1.28 -1.93 -10.04
N ASP A 17 -0.07 -2.15 -10.55
CA ASP A 17 1.19 -1.55 -10.08
C ASP A 17 1.45 -0.15 -10.64
N LYS A 18 0.76 0.25 -11.71
CA LYS A 18 0.99 1.51 -12.41
C LYS A 18 1.07 2.71 -11.47
N GLN A 19 0.07 2.88 -10.61
CA GLN A 19 0.01 4.02 -9.70
C GLN A 19 1.04 3.93 -8.58
N ALA A 20 1.49 2.73 -8.19
CA ALA A 20 2.56 2.58 -7.21
C ALA A 20 3.91 3.01 -7.78
N ARG A 21 4.17 2.75 -9.08
CA ARG A 21 5.35 3.26 -9.79
C ARG A 21 5.35 4.78 -9.89
N GLU A 22 4.22 5.36 -10.25
CA GLU A 22 4.07 6.83 -10.28
C GLU A 22 4.31 7.45 -8.89
N TRP A 23 3.88 6.79 -7.81
CA TRP A 23 4.21 7.22 -6.45
C TRP A 23 5.69 7.09 -6.13
N ALA A 24 6.36 6.02 -6.55
CA ALA A 24 7.80 5.85 -6.33
C ALA A 24 8.59 6.98 -7.00
N GLU A 25 8.28 7.30 -8.26
CA GLU A 25 8.90 8.40 -9.00
C GLU A 25 8.67 9.76 -8.31
N LYS A 26 7.44 10.02 -7.84
CA LYS A 26 7.14 11.27 -7.11
C LYS A 26 7.89 11.38 -5.79
N LEU A 27 7.96 10.30 -5.01
CA LEU A 27 8.64 10.31 -3.72
C LEU A 27 10.16 10.46 -3.86
N GLU A 28 10.73 9.86 -4.89
CA GLU A 28 12.14 10.02 -5.23
C GLU A 28 12.43 11.46 -5.67
N TYR A 29 11.60 12.02 -6.55
CA TYR A 29 11.79 13.39 -7.05
C TYR A 29 11.59 14.47 -5.97
N GLU A 30 10.53 14.37 -5.15
CA GLU A 30 10.18 15.41 -4.18
C GLU A 30 10.97 15.29 -2.86
N TYR A 31 11.26 14.07 -2.41
CA TYR A 31 11.79 13.81 -1.06
C TYR A 31 13.07 12.99 -1.04
N GLY A 32 13.59 12.56 -2.20
CA GLY A 32 14.77 11.70 -2.27
C GLY A 32 14.57 10.30 -1.68
N ILE A 33 13.31 9.87 -1.52
CA ILE A 33 12.98 8.55 -0.96
C ILE A 33 13.17 7.50 -2.06
N THR A 34 14.32 6.84 -2.02
CA THR A 34 14.68 5.76 -2.94
C THR A 34 14.33 4.37 -2.38
N LYS A 35 14.54 3.33 -3.20
CA LYS A 35 14.38 1.91 -2.83
C LYS A 35 15.24 1.45 -1.65
N GLN A 36 16.26 2.22 -1.28
CA GLN A 36 17.07 1.96 -0.08
C GLN A 36 16.29 2.25 1.21
N HIS A 37 15.32 3.15 1.15
CA HIS A 37 14.51 3.57 2.30
C HIS A 37 13.19 2.79 2.39
N VAL A 38 12.56 2.53 1.24
CA VAL A 38 11.24 1.88 1.17
C VAL A 38 11.32 0.69 0.22
N GLN A 39 10.98 -0.49 0.75
CA GLN A 39 11.06 -1.75 -0.01
C GLN A 39 9.87 -1.93 -0.96
N LYS A 40 8.65 -1.56 -0.54
CA LYS A 40 7.45 -1.67 -1.35
C LYS A 40 6.53 -0.48 -1.11
N ILE A 41 6.02 0.09 -2.19
CA ILE A 41 4.98 1.13 -2.18
C ILE A 41 3.71 0.48 -2.72
N LEU A 42 2.61 0.62 -2.00
CA LEU A 42 1.30 0.10 -2.38
C LEU A 42 0.29 1.24 -2.42
N THR A 43 -0.57 1.24 -3.43
CA THR A 43 -1.81 2.04 -3.40
C THR A 43 -2.90 1.30 -2.63
N LYS A 44 -3.94 2.02 -2.18
CA LYS A 44 -5.05 1.41 -1.46
C LYS A 44 -5.76 0.35 -2.30
N ARG A 45 -6.07 0.64 -3.56
CA ARG A 45 -6.71 -0.32 -4.46
C ARG A 45 -5.83 -1.53 -4.71
N GLN A 46 -4.53 -1.33 -4.89
CA GLN A 46 -3.59 -2.43 -5.06
C GLN A 46 -3.56 -3.33 -3.82
N LEU A 47 -3.45 -2.74 -2.63
CA LEU A 47 -3.50 -3.47 -1.36
C LEU A 47 -4.78 -4.32 -1.25
N GLU A 48 -5.94 -3.74 -1.60
CA GLU A 48 -7.22 -4.43 -1.55
C GLU A 48 -7.35 -5.57 -2.57
N ARG A 49 -6.72 -5.44 -3.75
CA ARG A 49 -6.75 -6.45 -4.82
C ARG A 49 -5.75 -7.58 -4.60
N GLU A 50 -4.53 -7.25 -4.21
CA GLU A 50 -3.44 -8.23 -4.03
C GLU A 50 -3.54 -8.98 -2.69
N TYR A 51 -4.06 -8.34 -1.65
CA TYR A 51 -4.04 -8.86 -0.28
C TYR A 51 -5.44 -8.95 0.31
N HIS A 52 -6.38 -9.54 -0.42
CA HIS A 52 -7.78 -9.60 -0.03
C HIS A 52 -8.04 -10.65 1.05
N THR A 53 -7.33 -11.78 1.00
CA THR A 53 -7.53 -12.89 1.95
C THR A 53 -6.84 -12.62 3.28
N TYR A 54 -7.33 -13.30 4.31
CA TYR A 54 -6.69 -13.30 5.63
C TYR A 54 -5.22 -13.77 5.57
N TYR A 55 -4.95 -14.81 4.78
CA TYR A 55 -3.60 -15.37 4.67
C TYR A 55 -2.62 -14.37 4.03
N GLU A 56 -3.01 -13.75 2.92
CA GLU A 56 -2.21 -12.74 2.23
C GLU A 56 -1.92 -11.54 3.14
N LYS A 57 -2.92 -11.05 3.88
CA LYS A 57 -2.76 -9.97 4.87
C LYS A 57 -1.75 -10.35 5.95
N ARG A 58 -1.84 -11.55 6.49
CA ARG A 58 -0.93 -12.05 7.53
C ARG A 58 0.50 -12.22 7.00
N GLN A 59 0.66 -12.69 5.77
CA GLN A 59 1.96 -12.76 5.11
C GLN A 59 2.55 -11.36 4.93
N LEU A 60 1.76 -10.40 4.45
CA LEU A 60 2.19 -9.02 4.28
C LEU A 60 2.63 -8.38 5.60
N ALA A 61 1.83 -8.52 6.66
CA ALA A 61 2.16 -8.06 8.02
C ALA A 61 3.39 -8.76 8.63
N SER A 62 3.85 -9.87 8.03
CA SER A 62 5.04 -10.59 8.48
C SER A 62 6.27 -10.36 7.63
N ALA A 63 6.11 -9.78 6.44
CA ALA A 63 7.20 -9.52 5.52
C ALA A 63 7.96 -8.23 5.84
N TYR A 64 7.36 -7.29 6.58
CA TYR A 64 7.92 -5.97 6.86
C TYR A 64 7.76 -5.59 8.34
N ASP A 65 8.71 -4.80 8.84
CA ASP A 65 8.73 -4.33 10.23
C ASP A 65 7.93 -3.04 10.44
N LEU A 66 7.96 -2.14 9.46
CA LEU A 66 7.35 -0.81 9.54
C LEU A 66 6.44 -0.56 8.33
N PHE A 67 5.26 -0.01 8.61
CA PHE A 67 4.28 0.38 7.60
C PHE A 67 3.96 1.86 7.75
N PHE A 68 4.09 2.60 6.64
CA PHE A 68 3.64 3.99 6.56
C PHE A 68 2.39 4.07 5.69
N VAL A 69 1.43 4.86 6.14
CA VAL A 69 0.17 5.09 5.44
C VAL A 69 -0.09 6.59 5.30
N ASP A 70 -0.64 6.96 4.14
CA ASP A 70 -1.10 8.33 3.91
C ASP A 70 -2.33 8.59 4.80
N SER A 71 -2.27 9.67 5.59
CA SER A 71 -3.33 10.14 6.50
C SER A 71 -4.73 10.16 5.88
N VAL A 72 -4.84 10.42 4.57
CA VAL A 72 -6.13 10.50 3.85
C VAL A 72 -6.81 9.14 3.77
N VAL A 73 -6.04 8.05 3.65
CA VAL A 73 -6.58 6.68 3.51
C VAL A 73 -6.34 5.81 4.75
N GLU A 74 -5.65 6.34 5.76
CA GLU A 74 -5.27 5.66 7.00
C GLU A 74 -6.42 4.85 7.59
N LYS A 75 -7.54 5.50 7.93
CA LYS A 75 -8.70 4.84 8.58
C LYS A 75 -9.22 3.65 7.78
N SER A 76 -9.27 3.78 6.45
CA SER A 76 -9.76 2.71 5.57
C SER A 76 -8.76 1.57 5.46
N VAL A 77 -7.46 1.87 5.40
CA VAL A 77 -6.39 0.86 5.33
C VAL A 77 -6.31 0.09 6.65
N VAL A 78 -6.34 0.79 7.78
CA VAL A 78 -6.38 0.21 9.13
C VAL A 78 -7.55 -0.76 9.27
N HIS A 79 -8.75 -0.34 8.84
CA HIS A 79 -9.92 -1.21 8.85
C HIS A 79 -9.76 -2.46 7.96
N PHE A 80 -9.20 -2.29 6.76
CA PHE A 80 -8.99 -3.40 5.81
C PHE A 80 -7.95 -4.41 6.31
N CYS A 81 -6.81 -3.93 6.79
CA CYS A 81 -5.71 -4.74 7.30
C CYS A 81 -6.09 -5.54 8.55
N GLY A 82 -6.93 -4.96 9.40
CA GLY A 82 -7.50 -5.62 10.56
C GLY A 82 -6.45 -6.02 11.61
N LYS A 83 -6.83 -6.93 12.50
CA LYS A 83 -6.07 -7.24 13.73
C LYS A 83 -4.65 -7.76 13.49
N GLU A 84 -4.38 -8.40 12.36
CA GLU A 84 -3.06 -8.99 12.07
C GLU A 84 -1.96 -7.93 11.96
N PHE A 85 -2.28 -6.71 11.50
CA PHE A 85 -1.32 -5.60 11.43
C PHE A 85 -1.17 -4.84 12.75
N HIS A 86 -2.13 -4.99 13.67
CA HIS A 86 -2.11 -4.34 14.98
C HIS A 86 -1.60 -5.25 16.10
N LYS A 87 -1.48 -6.56 15.83
CA LYS A 87 -0.97 -7.50 16.81
C LYS A 87 0.51 -7.25 16.98
N ALA A 88 0.88 -6.65 18.12
CA ALA A 88 2.28 -6.50 18.49
C ALA A 88 2.95 -7.87 18.46
N LYS A 89 3.92 -8.03 17.56
CA LYS A 89 4.78 -9.21 17.55
C LYS A 89 5.77 -9.02 18.69
N LYS A 90 5.65 -9.89 19.68
CA LYS A 90 6.60 -10.01 20.79
C LYS A 90 7.74 -10.92 20.40
#